data_AF-X1VGU5-F1
#
_entry.id   AF-X1VGU5-F1
#
_cell.length_a   1.000
_cell.length_b   1.000
_cell.length_c   1.000
_cell.angle_alpha   90.00
_cell.angle_beta   90.00
_cell.angle_gamma   90.00
#
_symmetry.space_group_name_H-M   'P 1'
#
loop_
_entity.id
_entity.type
_entity.pdbx_description
1 polymer ?
#
loop_
_entity_poly.entity_id
_entity_poly.type
_entity_poly.pdbx_seq_one_letter_code
_entity_poly.pdbx_strand_id
1 'polypeptide(L)'
;MLSDIIEARVTEIFELIQDDLKRLGFQDIPGGFVLTGGVVKMPGVLELAQYVFQNRVRTAEPNYIGVREPQYTTAVGLIKHACKKERMQKNTANKTPVAAGQAQEDNDQRSQKVSQKNKENTAKKQGEKGESKFKKILGYFFE
;
A
#
# COMPACT_ATOMS: atom_id res chain seq x y z
N MET A 1 -14.20 25.73 28.33
CA MET A 1 -13.83 27.06 27.77
C MET A 1 -12.59 26.99 26.88
N LEU A 2 -11.39 26.64 27.37
CA LEU A 2 -10.22 26.49 26.48
C LEU A 2 -10.32 25.26 25.56
N SER A 3 -10.78 24.12 26.11
CA SER A 3 -11.11 22.92 25.36
C SER A 3 -12.05 23.22 24.20
N ASP A 4 -13.10 24.00 24.45
CA ASP A 4 -14.16 24.29 23.48
C ASP A 4 -13.62 25.12 22.31
N ILE A 5 -12.71 26.06 22.58
CA ILE A 5 -12.03 26.85 21.53
C ILE A 5 -11.11 25.95 20.70
N ILE A 6 -10.36 25.05 21.35
CA ILE A 6 -9.46 24.11 20.67
C ILE A 6 -10.28 23.14 19.82
N GLU A 7 -11.32 22.55 20.38
CA GLU A 7 -12.24 21.64 19.70
C GLU A 7 -12.84 22.31 18.47
N ALA A 8 -13.41 23.51 18.61
CA ALA A 8 -13.96 24.26 17.48
C ALA A 8 -12.93 24.45 16.36
N ARG A 9 -11.67 24.80 16.69
CA ARG A 9 -10.63 24.95 15.66
C ARG A 9 -10.21 23.65 15.00
N VAL A 10 -10.12 22.56 15.76
CA VAL A 10 -9.72 21.26 15.20
C VAL A 10 -10.85 20.70 14.34
N THR A 11 -12.10 20.85 14.75
CA THR A 11 -13.30 20.54 13.95
C THR A 11 -13.27 21.27 12.62
N GLU A 12 -13.08 22.59 12.64
CA GLU A 12 -13.02 23.38 11.42
C GLU A 12 -11.90 22.91 10.47
N ILE A 13 -10.73 22.55 11.01
CA ILE A 13 -9.64 21.98 10.19
C ILE A 13 -10.06 20.66 9.53
N PHE A 14 -10.72 19.77 10.28
CA PHE A 14 -11.17 18.49 9.74
C PHE A 14 -12.30 18.65 8.71
N GLU A 15 -13.24 19.57 8.92
CA GLU A 15 -14.29 19.90 7.96
C GLU A 15 -13.70 20.44 6.65
N LEU A 16 -12.73 21.36 6.74
CA LEU A 16 -12.01 21.88 5.57
C LEU A 16 -11.32 20.76 4.78
N ILE A 17 -10.65 19.84 5.48
CA ILE A 17 -10.03 18.66 4.84
C ILE A 17 -11.09 17.80 4.14
N GLN A 18 -12.24 17.57 4.78
CA GLN A 18 -13.30 16.74 4.22
C GLN A 18 -13.90 17.38 2.95
N ASP A 19 -14.10 18.69 2.95
CA ASP A 19 -14.63 19.42 1.80
C ASP A 19 -13.63 19.47 0.64
N ASP A 20 -12.34 19.61 0.93
CA ASP A 20 -11.28 19.50 -0.06
C ASP A 20 -11.22 18.10 -0.70
N LEU A 21 -11.38 17.04 0.10
CA LEU A 21 -11.44 15.66 -0.40
C LEU A 21 -12.65 15.42 -1.30
N LYS A 22 -13.84 15.91 -0.89
CA LYS A 22 -15.06 15.85 -1.72
C LYS A 22 -14.84 16.57 -3.05
N ARG A 23 -14.23 17.77 -3.03
CA ARG A 23 -13.93 18.57 -4.23
C ARG A 23 -12.98 17.85 -5.18
N LEU A 24 -12.03 17.09 -4.65
CA LEU A 24 -11.10 16.26 -5.42
C LEU A 24 -11.71 14.92 -5.90
N GLY A 25 -12.95 14.61 -5.53
CA GLY A 25 -13.64 13.38 -5.91
C GLY A 25 -13.38 12.17 -5.01
N PHE A 26 -12.74 12.37 -3.85
CA PHE A 26 -12.51 11.31 -2.86
C PHE A 26 -13.71 11.21 -1.90
N GLN A 27 -14.74 10.47 -2.30
CA GLN A 27 -15.95 10.26 -1.49
C GLN A 27 -15.88 9.00 -0.61
N ASP A 28 -15.26 7.94 -1.10
CA ASP A 28 -15.10 6.67 -0.37
C ASP A 28 -13.62 6.37 -0.18
N ILE A 29 -13.15 6.47 1.07
CA ILE A 29 -11.75 6.24 1.44
C ILE A 29 -11.71 4.94 2.26
N PRO A 30 -11.62 3.76 1.62
CA PRO A 30 -11.67 2.47 2.31
C PRO A 30 -10.48 2.27 3.27
N GLY A 31 -9.36 2.94 3.00
CA GLY A 31 -8.17 2.93 3.86
C GLY A 31 -8.31 3.71 5.16
N GLY A 32 -9.32 4.59 5.25
CA GLY A 32 -9.47 5.56 6.34
C GLY A 32 -8.37 6.62 6.34
N PHE A 33 -8.23 7.30 7.47
CA PHE A 33 -7.29 8.40 7.68
C PHE A 33 -6.14 7.99 8.60
N VAL A 34 -4.95 8.52 8.31
CA VAL A 34 -3.78 8.36 9.18
C VAL A 34 -3.28 9.73 9.57
N LEU A 35 -3.39 10.07 10.85
CA LEU A 35 -2.97 11.34 11.41
C LEU A 35 -1.54 11.25 11.98
N THR A 36 -0.78 12.31 11.83
CA THR A 36 0.57 12.47 12.40
C THR A 36 0.83 13.94 12.71
N GLY A 37 1.96 14.26 13.33
CA GLY A 37 2.33 15.62 13.73
C GLY A 37 2.04 15.88 15.20
N GLY A 38 2.59 16.97 15.75
CA GLY A 38 2.51 17.24 17.19
C GLY A 38 1.08 17.38 17.72
N VAL A 39 0.17 17.96 16.92
CA VAL A 39 -1.24 18.18 17.29
C VAL A 39 -1.96 16.87 17.63
N VAL A 40 -1.59 15.76 17.00
CA VAL A 40 -2.26 14.47 17.18
C VAL A 40 -1.98 13.83 18.54
N LYS A 41 -0.98 14.33 19.29
CA LYS A 41 -0.76 13.94 20.70
C LYS A 41 -1.75 14.59 21.66
N MET A 42 -2.50 15.60 21.23
CA MET A 42 -3.48 16.25 22.08
C MET A 42 -4.67 15.30 22.38
N PRO A 43 -5.12 15.20 23.64
CA PRO A 43 -6.25 14.35 24.00
C PRO A 43 -7.51 14.71 23.21
N GLY A 44 -8.29 13.70 22.80
CA GLY A 44 -9.58 13.91 22.11
C GLY A 44 -9.49 14.13 20.61
N VAL A 45 -8.29 14.39 20.04
CA VAL A 45 -8.15 14.68 18.60
C VAL A 45 -8.50 13.48 17.73
N LEU A 46 -8.20 12.26 18.17
CA LEU A 46 -8.49 11.05 17.41
C LEU A 46 -10.00 10.78 17.37
N GLU A 47 -10.66 10.94 18.50
CA GLU A 47 -12.11 10.80 18.68
C GLU A 47 -12.85 11.85 17.85
N LEU A 48 -12.40 13.10 17.91
CA LEU A 48 -12.97 14.19 17.13
C LEU A 48 -12.80 13.96 15.63
N ALA A 49 -11.63 13.49 15.19
CA ALA A 49 -11.41 13.15 13.79
C ALA A 49 -12.35 12.03 13.31
N GLN A 50 -12.56 10.99 14.12
CA GLN A 50 -13.51 9.92 13.80
C GLN A 50 -14.94 10.45 13.70
N TYR A 51 -15.32 11.35 14.62
CA TYR A 51 -16.62 12.02 14.60
C TYR A 51 -16.82 12.86 13.33
N VAL A 52 -15.84 13.68 12.92
CA VAL A 52 -15.98 14.52 11.72
C VAL A 52 -15.91 13.70 10.44
N PHE A 53 -14.95 12.78 10.32
CA PHE A 53 -14.74 12.03 9.08
C PHE A 53 -15.71 10.88 8.87
N GLN A 54 -16.40 10.40 9.92
CA GLN A 54 -17.28 9.24 9.88
C GLN A 54 -16.59 8.01 9.22
N ASN A 55 -15.29 7.85 9.50
CA ASN A 55 -14.44 6.81 8.92
C ASN A 55 -13.38 6.38 9.95
N ARG A 56 -12.67 5.28 9.68
CA ARG A 56 -11.55 4.81 10.50
C ARG A 56 -10.44 5.86 10.49
N VAL A 57 -9.99 6.25 11.67
CA VAL A 57 -8.84 7.15 11.85
C VAL A 57 -7.85 6.46 12.79
N ARG A 58 -6.56 6.55 12.46
CA ARG A 58 -5.47 6.07 13.34
C ARG A 58 -4.33 7.06 13.37
N THR A 59 -3.52 7.01 14.42
CA THR A 59 -2.30 7.81 14.55
C THR A 59 -1.10 7.03 14.03
N ALA A 60 -0.15 7.72 13.41
CA ALA A 60 1.15 7.19 13.04
C ALA A 60 2.28 7.96 13.73
N GLU A 61 3.32 7.22 14.11
CA GLU A 61 4.57 7.74 14.65
C GLU A 61 5.75 7.00 14.03
N PRO A 62 6.93 7.63 13.91
CA PRO A 62 8.14 6.97 13.44
C PRO A 62 8.64 5.95 14.46
N ASN A 63 9.17 4.81 13.99
CA ASN A 63 9.65 3.73 14.86
C ASN A 63 11.19 3.77 15.00
N TYR A 64 11.72 4.84 15.58
CA TYR A 64 13.15 5.00 15.87
C TYR A 64 13.36 5.53 17.29
N ILE A 65 14.35 4.97 18.00
CA ILE A 65 14.70 5.41 19.35
C ILE A 65 15.09 6.89 19.31
N GLY A 66 14.64 7.65 20.31
CA GLY A 66 14.91 9.09 20.45
C GLY A 66 14.02 10.01 19.62
N VAL A 67 13.28 9.49 18.64
CA VAL A 67 12.35 10.27 17.80
C VAL A 67 10.99 9.61 17.64
N ARG A 68 10.61 8.68 18.53
CA ARG A 68 9.33 7.94 18.49
C ARG A 68 8.16 8.79 18.96
N GLU A 69 7.90 9.88 18.24
CA GLU A 69 6.76 10.76 18.47
C GLU A 69 6.24 11.32 17.13
N PRO A 70 4.92 11.52 16.98
CA PRO A 70 4.32 12.01 15.73
C PRO A 70 4.87 13.35 15.21
N GLN A 71 5.42 14.19 16.09
CA GLN A 71 6.05 15.45 15.73
C GLN A 71 7.31 15.30 14.87
N TYR A 72 8.00 14.15 14.96
CA TYR A 72 9.21 13.87 14.21
C TYR A 72 8.96 13.18 12.86
N THR A 73 7.71 12.85 12.52
CA THR A 73 7.37 12.10 11.30
C THR A 73 7.88 12.78 10.03
N THR A 74 7.81 14.11 9.93
CA THR A 74 8.29 14.84 8.75
C THR A 74 9.80 14.70 8.59
N ALA A 75 10.57 14.97 9.65
CA ALA A 75 12.03 14.89 9.62
C ALA A 75 12.52 13.48 9.27
N VAL A 76 11.97 12.46 9.94
CA VAL A 76 12.26 11.05 9.66
C VAL A 76 11.86 10.68 8.23
N GLY A 77 10.70 11.15 7.76
CA GLY A 77 10.19 10.92 6.41
C GLY A 77 11.12 11.47 5.33
N LEU A 78 11.65 12.68 5.53
CA LEU A 78 12.61 13.31 4.62
C LEU A 78 13.92 12.53 4.52
N ILE A 79 14.47 12.10 5.66
CA ILE A 79 15.70 11.28 5.69
C ILE A 79 15.46 9.97 4.93
N LYS A 80 14.34 9.27 5.22
CA LYS A 80 13.97 8.03 4.52
C LYS A 80 13.80 8.25 3.01
N HIS A 81 13.20 9.36 2.62
CA HIS A 81 13.01 9.73 1.22
C HIS A 81 14.37 9.94 0.50
N ALA A 82 15.28 10.70 1.11
CA ALA A 82 16.61 10.94 0.57
C ALA A 82 17.40 9.63 0.39
N CYS A 83 17.45 8.78 1.43
CA CYS A 83 18.13 7.48 1.35
C CYS A 83 17.52 6.55 0.28
N LYS A 84 16.19 6.55 0.12
CA LYS A 84 15.51 5.76 -0.92
C LYS A 84 15.87 6.26 -2.31
N LYS A 85 15.87 7.58 -2.52
CA LYS A 85 16.21 8.22 -3.80
C LYS A 85 17.63 7.87 -4.24
N GLU A 86 18.60 7.96 -3.32
CA GLU A 86 20.00 7.61 -3.60
C GLU A 86 20.17 6.14 -3.99
N ARG A 87 19.50 5.22 -3.28
CA ARG A 87 19.51 3.78 -3.59
C ARG A 87 18.93 3.48 -4.98
N MET A 88 17.84 4.14 -5.36
CA MET A 88 17.24 3.96 -6.68
C MET A 88 18.17 4.44 -7.79
N GLN A 89 18.89 5.55 -7.60
CA GLN A 89 19.84 6.06 -8.59
C GLN A 89 21.03 5.12 -8.79
N LYS A 90 21.60 4.59 -7.70
CA LYS A 90 22.68 3.58 -7.74
C LYS A 90 22.25 2.31 -8.49
N ASN A 91 21.01 1.88 -8.32
CA ASN A 91 20.47 0.69 -9.01
C ASN A 91 20.25 0.91 -10.51
N THR A 92 19.94 2.13 -10.95
CA THR A 92 19.80 2.46 -12.38
C THR A 92 21.17 2.60 -13.06
N ALA A 93 22.18 3.16 -12.36
CA ALA A 93 23.54 3.28 -12.89
C ALA A 93 24.24 1.92 -13.09
N ASN A 94 23.89 0.91 -12.28
CA ASN A 94 24.45 -0.45 -12.41
C ASN A 94 23.70 -1.34 -13.42
N LYS A 95 22.63 -0.86 -14.06
CA LYS A 95 21.97 -1.55 -15.18
C LYS A 95 22.51 -1.02 -16.51
N THR A 96 23.72 -1.43 -16.87
CA THR A 96 24.15 -1.41 -18.27
C THR A 96 23.19 -2.31 -19.05
N PRO A 97 22.60 -1.87 -20.18
CA PRO A 97 21.83 -2.75 -21.02
C PRO A 97 22.79 -3.81 -21.57
N VAL A 98 22.59 -5.07 -21.17
CA VAL A 98 23.19 -6.21 -21.88
C VAL A 98 22.72 -6.09 -23.32
N ALA A 99 23.70 -6.01 -24.22
CA ALA A 99 23.54 -5.72 -25.64
C ALA A 99 22.39 -6.52 -26.27
N ALA A 100 21.68 -5.85 -27.19
CA ALA A 100 20.78 -6.47 -28.14
C ALA A 100 21.52 -7.59 -28.90
N GLY A 101 21.29 -8.83 -28.49
CA GLY A 101 21.76 -10.03 -29.17
C GLY A 101 20.71 -10.51 -30.17
N GLN A 102 20.95 -10.13 -31.43
CA GLN A 102 20.63 -10.84 -32.68
C GLN A 102 19.19 -11.33 -32.91
N ALA A 103 18.56 -10.69 -33.90
CA ALA A 103 17.45 -11.25 -34.65
C ALA A 103 17.88 -12.58 -35.30
N GLN A 104 17.27 -13.68 -34.87
CA GLN A 104 17.10 -14.86 -35.69
C GLN A 104 15.68 -14.81 -36.26
N GLU A 105 15.62 -14.55 -37.55
CA GLU A 105 14.47 -14.87 -38.37
C GLU A 105 14.32 -16.40 -38.36
N ASP A 106 13.19 -16.89 -37.88
CA ASP A 106 12.71 -18.20 -38.33
C ASP A 106 11.21 -18.09 -38.61
N ASN A 107 10.93 -18.31 -39.89
CA ASN A 107 9.63 -18.24 -40.53
C ASN A 107 9.12 -19.67 -40.57
N ASP A 108 8.05 -19.98 -39.82
CA ASP A 108 7.21 -21.09 -40.25
C ASP A 108 5.74 -20.94 -39.87
N GLN A 109 4.93 -21.36 -40.82
CA GLN A 109 3.53 -21.02 -40.99
C GLN A 109 2.61 -21.92 -40.16
N ARG A 110 1.40 -21.38 -39.92
CA ARG A 110 0.10 -21.98 -40.31
C ARG A 110 -0.85 -22.46 -39.19
N SER A 111 -2.11 -22.08 -39.43
CA SER A 111 -3.41 -22.57 -38.90
C SER A 111 -3.83 -22.05 -37.52
N GLN A 112 -4.78 -21.11 -37.43
CA GLN A 112 -6.24 -21.20 -37.69
C GLN A 112 -7.05 -22.09 -36.73
N LYS A 113 -8.12 -21.46 -36.21
CA LYS A 113 -9.39 -21.99 -35.66
C LYS A 113 -9.37 -22.51 -34.21
N VAL A 114 -10.00 -21.80 -33.26
CA VAL A 114 -11.46 -21.69 -32.98
C VAL A 114 -12.03 -22.93 -32.26
N SER A 115 -12.78 -22.65 -31.17
CA SER A 115 -13.77 -23.47 -30.43
C SER A 115 -13.30 -23.82 -29.00
N GLN A 116 -13.85 -23.23 -27.93
CA GLN A 116 -15.16 -23.54 -27.32
C GLN A 116 -15.45 -25.04 -27.24
N LYS A 117 -15.45 -25.63 -26.03
CA LYS A 117 -16.65 -25.96 -25.23
C LYS A 117 -16.31 -26.98 -24.13
N ASN A 118 -16.81 -26.66 -22.93
CA ASN A 118 -17.42 -27.48 -21.89
C ASN A 118 -17.45 -29.02 -21.97
N LYS A 119 -17.41 -29.56 -20.73
CA LYS A 119 -18.01 -30.80 -20.18
C LYS A 119 -17.14 -32.07 -20.12
N GLU A 120 -16.63 -32.30 -18.91
CA GLU A 120 -17.12 -33.33 -17.99
C GLU A 120 -17.24 -34.76 -18.56
N ASN A 121 -16.29 -35.64 -18.21
CA ASN A 121 -16.54 -36.83 -17.38
C ASN A 121 -15.35 -37.81 -17.32
N THR A 122 -15.31 -38.55 -16.20
CA THR A 122 -14.80 -39.93 -16.03
C THR A 122 -13.38 -40.14 -15.49
N ALA A 123 -13.35 -40.38 -14.17
CA ALA A 123 -12.72 -41.50 -13.44
C ALA A 123 -11.37 -42.13 -13.90
N LYS A 124 -10.49 -42.22 -12.88
CA LYS A 124 -9.48 -43.27 -12.58
C LYS A 124 -8.24 -43.40 -13.49
N LYS A 125 -7.06 -43.05 -12.96
CA LYS A 125 -5.99 -43.97 -12.50
C LYS A 125 -4.67 -43.25 -12.17
N GLN A 126 -4.10 -43.64 -11.01
CA GLN A 126 -2.69 -43.78 -10.62
C GLN A 126 -1.57 -43.09 -11.42
N GLY A 127 -0.65 -42.44 -10.71
CA GLY A 127 0.71 -42.19 -11.18
C GLY A 127 1.44 -41.09 -10.42
N GLU A 128 2.54 -41.44 -9.75
CA GLU A 128 3.34 -40.61 -8.85
C GLU A 128 4.05 -39.40 -9.49
N LYS A 129 4.43 -38.46 -8.60
CA LYS A 129 5.51 -37.44 -8.65
C LYS A 129 5.04 -36.00 -8.83
N GLY A 130 4.95 -35.26 -7.71
CA GLY A 130 4.94 -33.79 -7.77
C GLY A 130 4.58 -33.01 -6.50
N GLU A 131 4.07 -33.61 -5.42
CA GLU A 131 3.39 -32.83 -4.36
C GLU A 131 4.15 -32.66 -3.03
N SER A 132 5.48 -32.63 -3.02
CA SER A 132 6.23 -32.45 -1.76
C SER A 132 6.58 -30.98 -1.44
N LYS A 133 6.59 -30.09 -2.44
CA LYS A 133 7.04 -28.69 -2.26
C LYS A 133 5.92 -27.71 -1.90
N PHE A 134 4.69 -27.96 -2.30
CA PHE A 134 3.56 -27.05 -2.02
C PHE A 134 2.96 -27.23 -0.63
N LYS A 135 2.95 -28.45 -0.07
CA LYS A 135 2.48 -28.69 1.30
C LYS A 135 3.36 -28.05 2.37
N LYS A 136 4.66 -27.84 2.10
CA LYS A 136 5.56 -27.12 3.02
C LYS A 136 5.29 -25.62 3.08
N ILE A 137 4.79 -25.02 2.01
CA ILE A 137 4.55 -23.56 1.94
C ILE A 137 3.24 -23.21 2.66
N LEU A 138 2.23 -24.09 2.58
CA LEU A 138 0.92 -23.82 3.17
C LEU A 138 0.89 -24.00 4.70
N GLY A 139 1.81 -24.80 5.25
CA GLY A 139 1.94 -24.97 6.71
C GLY A 139 2.50 -23.75 7.44
N TYR A 140 3.30 -22.91 6.77
CA TYR A 140 3.83 -21.67 7.37
C TYR A 140 2.86 -20.48 7.31
N PHE A 141 1.69 -20.64 6.69
CA PHE A 141 0.75 -19.55 6.41
C PHE A 141 -0.52 -19.56 7.29
N PHE A 142 -0.70 -20.56 8.14
CA PHE A 142 -1.86 -20.69 9.04
C PHE A 142 -1.46 -21.00 10.50
N GLU A 143 -0.30 -20.48 10.93
CA GLU A 143 0.04 -20.29 12.35
C GLU A 143 0.25 -18.80 12.63
#